data_AF-A0A7J6QQQ6-F1
#
_entry.id   AF-A0A7J6QQQ6-F1
#
_cell.length_a   1.000
_cell.length_b   1.000
_cell.length_c   1.000
_cell.angle_alpha   90.00
_cell.angle_beta   90.00
_cell.angle_gamma   90.00
#
_symmetry.space_group_name_H-M   'P 1'
#
loop_
_entity.id
_entity.type
_entity.pdbx_description
1 polymer ?
#
loop_
_entity_poly.entity_id
_entity_poly.type
_entity_poly.pdbx_seq_one_letter_code
_entity_poly.pdbx_strand_id
1 'polypeptide(L)'
;QDLLLLLGDAIEVHAGRSITTDVLSTALDVIQAALAISSDTITIVPRVLKAMLHLKEGLSDALVTRLFGLLLQCVASTSESAEVGECIALLAAREGTSPAAVYDMYFDVQLSGILAESLDDNWSDSDPSRKMLHELLRRTSTMSLARCFNDGLGGQLIEMLCFQSDPDRCTPSCRVDVIESVYDVARRASEEGGGPLLEALKKSSQTPSDTEPHHLTIGCVSTTIDLPRASPPAVSLVTGVLLSNLIWRPGQANTRIRKASLLALHTILPAIEPNWMRSILDELIPLLKSSLDDAFTPDNRHLATTVIIDIFGKMADDQQLDEFDAEVLRECYPDLLKRLDDSVDEIRILACRALEVLMEVLSSRPGTMKALSNSVFG
;
A
#
# COMPACT_ATOMS: atom_id res chain seq x y z
N GLN A 1 -16.08 -22.15 21.09
CA GLN A 1 -15.45 -21.38 22.18
C GLN A 1 -15.07 -22.29 23.34
N ASP A 2 -16.01 -22.93 24.05
CA ASP A 2 -15.72 -23.83 25.18
C ASP A 2 -14.75 -24.98 24.84
N LEU A 3 -14.89 -25.58 23.66
CA LEU A 3 -13.96 -26.62 23.19
C LEU A 3 -12.52 -26.11 23.06
N LEU A 4 -12.33 -24.86 22.64
CA LEU A 4 -11.00 -24.26 22.51
C LEU A 4 -10.41 -23.89 23.86
N LEU A 5 -11.23 -23.44 24.82
CA LEU A 5 -10.79 -23.22 26.19
C LEU A 5 -10.33 -24.55 26.81
N LEU A 6 -11.14 -25.60 26.68
CA LEU A 6 -10.78 -26.93 27.16
C LEU A 6 -9.49 -27.46 26.49
N LEU A 7 -9.31 -27.18 25.19
CA LEU A 7 -8.09 -27.52 24.47
C LEU A 7 -6.87 -26.77 25.01
N GLY A 8 -7.00 -25.46 25.27
CA GLY A 8 -5.96 -24.65 25.91
C GLY A 8 -5.58 -25.18 27.29
N ASP A 9 -6.57 -25.42 28.16
CA ASP A 9 -6.38 -25.97 29.50
C ASP A 9 -5.70 -27.34 29.46
N ALA A 10 -6.10 -28.21 28.52
CA ALA A 10 -5.50 -29.53 28.34
C ALA A 10 -4.03 -29.44 27.91
N ILE A 11 -3.68 -28.51 27.00
CA ILE A 11 -2.30 -28.28 26.58
C ILE A 11 -1.47 -27.76 27.75
N GLU A 12 -2.00 -26.83 28.55
CA GLU A 12 -1.31 -26.26 29.71
C GLU A 12 -1.05 -27.31 30.80
N VAL A 13 -2.05 -28.12 31.15
CA VAL A 13 -1.91 -29.24 32.10
C VAL A 13 -0.83 -30.25 31.66
N HIS A 14 -0.66 -30.40 30.35
CA HIS A 14 0.32 -31.32 29.77
C HIS A 14 1.63 -30.65 29.33
N ALA A 15 1.86 -29.36 29.62
CA ALA A 15 3.05 -28.65 29.17
C ALA A 15 4.37 -29.18 29.75
N GLY A 16 4.30 -29.94 30.84
CA GLY A 16 5.43 -30.67 31.44
C GLY A 16 5.63 -32.10 30.90
N ARG A 17 4.83 -32.54 29.92
CA ARG A 17 4.91 -33.86 29.29
C ARG A 17 5.20 -33.70 27.79
N SER A 18 5.75 -34.74 27.17
CA SER A 18 5.93 -34.76 25.72
C SER A 18 4.56 -34.84 25.04
N ILE A 19 4.09 -33.72 24.48
CA ILE A 19 2.96 -33.69 23.55
C ILE A 19 3.53 -33.90 22.15
N THR A 20 2.97 -34.86 21.42
CA THR A 20 3.42 -35.17 20.05
C THR A 20 3.04 -34.05 19.08
N THR A 21 3.89 -33.80 18.09
CA THR A 21 3.67 -32.84 16.99
C THR A 21 2.31 -32.99 16.32
N ASP A 22 1.83 -34.24 16.17
CA ASP A 22 0.56 -34.54 15.48
C ASP A 22 -0.65 -34.01 16.26
N VAL A 23 -0.59 -34.04 17.59
CA VAL A 23 -1.65 -33.50 18.46
C VAL A 23 -1.68 -31.98 18.36
N LEU A 24 -0.51 -31.33 18.35
CA LEU A 24 -0.41 -29.88 18.17
C LEU A 24 -0.87 -29.44 16.78
N SER A 25 -0.52 -30.20 15.73
CA SER A 25 -1.03 -29.96 14.37
C SER A 25 -2.55 -30.05 14.33
N THR A 26 -3.12 -31.12 14.92
CA THR A 26 -4.57 -31.31 14.98
C THR A 26 -5.25 -30.17 15.76
N ALA A 27 -4.64 -29.70 16.85
CA ALA A 27 -5.13 -28.55 17.60
C ALA A 27 -5.22 -27.28 16.73
N LEU A 28 -4.20 -27.02 15.90
CA LEU A 28 -4.21 -25.89 14.97
C LEU A 28 -5.26 -26.06 13.87
N ASP A 29 -5.48 -27.28 13.37
CA ASP A 29 -6.55 -27.57 12.40
C ASP A 29 -7.94 -27.27 13.00
N VAL A 30 -8.16 -27.64 14.27
CA VAL A 30 -9.40 -27.36 14.99
C VAL A 30 -9.59 -25.85 15.20
N ILE A 31 -8.52 -25.11 15.53
CA ILE A 31 -8.58 -23.65 15.65
C ILE A 31 -8.96 -23.02 14.31
N GLN A 32 -8.29 -23.41 13.22
CA GLN A 32 -8.57 -22.88 11.88
C GLN A 32 -10.02 -23.14 11.46
N ALA A 33 -10.51 -24.37 11.67
CA ALA A 33 -11.88 -24.73 11.38
C ALA A 33 -12.88 -23.91 12.22
N ALA A 34 -12.57 -23.65 13.49
CA ALA A 34 -13.43 -22.84 14.36
C ALA A 34 -13.46 -21.36 13.93
N LEU A 35 -12.34 -20.81 13.45
CA LEU A 35 -12.26 -19.46 12.90
C LEU A 35 -13.06 -19.33 11.59
N ALA A 36 -13.06 -20.36 10.75
CA ALA A 36 -13.88 -20.40 9.54
C ALA A 36 -15.39 -20.42 9.84
N ILE A 37 -15.80 -20.96 11.00
CA ILE A 37 -17.21 -21.02 11.41
C ILE A 37 -17.67 -19.72 12.07
N SER A 38 -16.83 -19.09 12.90
CA SER A 38 -17.24 -17.93 13.70
C SER A 38 -16.05 -17.01 14.01
N SER A 39 -16.13 -15.77 13.54
CA SER A 39 -15.15 -14.71 13.84
C SER A 39 -15.00 -14.44 15.33
N ASP A 40 -16.07 -14.58 16.12
CA ASP A 40 -16.05 -14.38 17.58
C ASP A 40 -15.14 -15.37 18.32
N THR A 41 -14.71 -16.43 17.64
CA THR A 41 -13.76 -17.39 18.20
C THR A 41 -12.36 -16.79 18.36
N ILE A 42 -12.03 -15.76 17.57
CA ILE A 42 -10.68 -15.15 17.53
C ILE A 42 -10.23 -14.61 18.88
N THR A 43 -11.14 -14.21 19.76
CA THR A 43 -10.80 -13.66 21.09
C THR A 43 -10.26 -14.71 22.06
N ILE A 44 -10.45 -16.00 21.78
CA ILE A 44 -10.00 -17.11 22.64
C ILE A 44 -8.69 -17.71 22.11
N VAL A 45 -8.43 -17.59 20.81
CA VAL A 45 -7.27 -18.19 20.16
C VAL A 45 -5.96 -17.84 20.85
N PRO A 46 -5.66 -16.57 21.23
CA PRO A 46 -4.39 -16.21 21.88
C PRO A 46 -4.08 -17.03 23.13
N ARG A 47 -5.09 -17.38 23.94
CA ARG A 47 -4.89 -18.20 25.15
C ARG A 47 -4.41 -19.61 24.83
N VAL A 48 -4.99 -20.22 23.80
CA VAL A 48 -4.59 -21.56 23.34
C VAL A 48 -3.18 -21.51 22.76
N LEU A 49 -2.89 -20.49 21.94
CA LEU A 49 -1.56 -20.32 21.35
C LEU A 49 -0.49 -20.06 22.41
N LYS A 50 -0.80 -19.28 23.44
CA LYS A 50 0.08 -19.06 24.60
C LYS A 50 0.43 -20.37 25.30
N ALA A 51 -0.54 -21.23 25.57
CA ALA A 51 -0.31 -22.54 26.16
C ALA A 51 0.62 -23.41 25.28
N MET A 52 0.43 -23.38 23.96
CA MET A 52 1.31 -24.07 23.01
C MET A 52 2.74 -23.52 23.00
N LEU A 53 2.92 -22.20 23.08
CA LEU A 53 4.23 -21.55 23.08
C LEU A 53 5.02 -21.80 24.38
N HIS A 54 4.36 -22.13 25.48
CA HIS A 54 5.01 -22.53 26.73
C HIS A 54 5.59 -23.97 26.69
N LEU A 55 5.28 -24.76 25.66
CA LEU A 55 5.87 -26.08 25.48
C LEU A 55 7.38 -25.94 25.20
N LYS A 56 8.20 -26.48 26.11
CA LYS A 56 9.67 -26.39 26.01
C LYS A 56 10.24 -27.18 24.82
N GLU A 57 9.56 -28.22 24.39
CA GLU A 57 9.98 -29.13 23.33
C GLU A 57 8.78 -29.47 22.42
N GLY A 58 9.03 -29.88 21.18
CA GLY A 58 8.00 -30.50 20.32
C GLY A 58 7.29 -29.60 19.30
N LEU A 59 7.58 -28.29 19.24
CA LEU A 59 7.14 -27.47 18.12
C LEU A 59 8.19 -27.55 16.99
N SER A 60 7.82 -28.17 15.87
CA SER A 60 8.59 -28.13 14.63
C SER A 60 8.44 -26.78 13.93
N ASP A 61 9.40 -26.40 13.07
CA ASP A 61 9.35 -25.13 12.32
C ASP A 61 8.02 -24.92 11.57
N ALA A 62 7.49 -25.99 10.96
CA ALA A 62 6.19 -25.95 10.29
C ALA A 62 5.03 -25.58 11.23
N LEU A 63 5.05 -26.04 12.49
CA LEU A 63 4.04 -25.67 13.48
C LEU A 63 4.21 -24.22 13.92
N VAL A 64 5.45 -23.77 14.06
CA VAL A 64 5.74 -22.38 14.44
C VAL A 64 5.28 -21.41 13.35
N THR A 65 5.50 -21.74 12.07
CA THR A 65 4.97 -20.97 10.94
C THR A 65 3.44 -20.88 10.99
N ARG A 66 2.75 -22.00 11.26
CA ARG A 66 1.29 -22.01 11.40
C ARG A 66 0.80 -21.21 12.62
N LEU A 67 1.50 -21.31 13.74
CA LEU A 67 1.23 -20.52 14.94
C LEU A 67 1.35 -19.02 14.65
N PHE A 68 2.40 -18.60 13.95
CA PHE A 68 2.56 -17.22 13.56
C PHE A 68 1.44 -16.74 12.62
N GLY A 69 1.02 -17.55 11.65
CA GLY A 69 -0.13 -17.22 10.79
C GLY A 69 -1.42 -16.98 11.58
N LEU A 70 -1.73 -17.83 12.56
CA LEU A 70 -2.88 -17.63 13.46
C LEU A 70 -2.73 -16.40 14.36
N LEU A 71 -1.52 -16.12 14.86
CA LEU A 71 -1.25 -14.89 15.62
C LEU A 71 -1.45 -13.66 14.75
N LEU A 72 -0.97 -13.68 13.51
CA LEU A 72 -1.16 -12.60 12.54
C LEU A 72 -2.65 -12.38 12.27
N GLN A 73 -3.45 -13.44 12.12
CA GLN A 73 -4.90 -13.35 12.00
C GLN A 73 -5.56 -12.75 13.26
N CYS A 74 -5.05 -13.06 14.45
CA CYS A 74 -5.51 -12.45 15.70
C CYS A 74 -5.18 -10.95 15.77
N VAL A 75 -3.97 -10.56 15.38
CA VAL A 75 -3.56 -9.14 15.29
C VAL A 75 -4.46 -8.39 14.31
N ALA A 76 -4.73 -9.00 13.15
CA ALA A 76 -5.58 -8.44 12.11
C ALA A 76 -7.05 -8.26 12.52
N SER A 77 -7.55 -9.12 13.41
CA SER A 77 -8.97 -9.16 13.79
C SER A 77 -9.27 -8.42 15.10
N THR A 78 -8.31 -8.36 16.02
CA THR A 78 -8.48 -7.75 17.33
C THR A 78 -7.59 -6.53 17.44
N SER A 79 -8.19 -5.36 17.71
CA SER A 79 -7.44 -4.15 18.04
C SER A 79 -6.53 -4.43 19.23
N GLU A 80 -5.20 -4.35 19.01
CA GLU A 80 -4.09 -4.49 19.98
C GLU A 80 -4.44 -5.25 21.28
N SER A 81 -4.67 -6.55 21.17
CA SER A 81 -4.82 -7.42 22.35
C SER A 81 -3.49 -7.64 23.05
N ALA A 82 -3.41 -7.33 24.35
CA ALA A 82 -2.24 -7.60 25.17
C ALA A 82 -1.84 -9.09 25.18
N GLU A 83 -2.83 -10.01 25.09
CA GLU A 83 -2.58 -11.45 25.03
C GLU A 83 -1.85 -11.84 23.73
N VAL A 84 -2.19 -11.20 22.60
CA VAL A 84 -1.51 -11.43 21.32
C VAL A 84 -0.07 -10.91 21.36
N GLY A 85 0.14 -9.72 21.95
CA GLY A 85 1.47 -9.16 22.16
C GLY A 85 2.36 -10.07 23.02
N GLU A 86 1.80 -10.68 24.06
CA GLU A 86 2.51 -11.66 24.89
C GLU A 86 2.87 -12.92 24.10
N CYS A 87 1.96 -13.44 23.27
CA CYS A 87 2.26 -14.59 22.42
C CYS A 87 3.40 -14.30 21.43
N ILE A 88 3.41 -13.12 20.79
CA ILE A 88 4.51 -12.70 19.91
C ILE A 88 5.82 -12.60 20.70
N ALA A 89 5.79 -12.11 21.95
CA ALA A 89 6.97 -12.04 22.80
C ALA A 89 7.50 -13.43 23.20
N LEU A 90 6.61 -14.39 23.50
CA LEU A 90 6.98 -15.78 23.77
C LEU A 90 7.58 -16.46 22.53
N LEU A 91 6.97 -16.24 21.37
CA LEU A 91 7.50 -16.71 20.09
C LEU A 91 8.88 -16.11 19.81
N ALA A 92 9.06 -14.80 20.04
CA ALA A 92 10.36 -14.15 19.90
C ALA A 92 11.42 -14.73 20.85
N ALA A 93 11.07 -14.96 22.12
CA ALA A 93 11.97 -15.53 23.12
C ALA A 93 12.40 -16.96 22.75
N ARG A 94 11.49 -17.76 22.20
CA ARG A 94 11.77 -19.11 21.69
C ARG A 94 12.78 -19.07 20.54
N GLU A 95 12.58 -18.15 19.60
CA GLU A 95 13.41 -18.00 18.40
C GLU A 95 14.70 -17.20 18.67
N GLY A 96 14.92 -16.77 19.93
CA GLY A 96 16.11 -16.03 20.33
C GLY A 96 16.20 -14.64 19.69
N THR A 97 15.06 -14.01 19.40
CA THR A 97 14.96 -12.75 18.66
C THR A 97 14.05 -11.74 19.35
N SER A 98 13.87 -10.56 18.74
CA SER A 98 12.93 -9.54 19.23
C SER A 98 11.52 -9.74 18.66
N PRO A 99 10.46 -9.28 19.35
CA PRO A 99 9.08 -9.32 18.82
C PRO A 99 8.92 -8.75 17.41
N ALA A 100 9.67 -7.69 17.06
CA ALA A 100 9.63 -7.10 15.72
C ALA A 100 10.26 -8.03 14.67
N ALA A 101 11.41 -8.62 14.98
CA ALA A 101 12.13 -9.50 14.07
C ALA A 101 11.42 -10.84 13.79
N VAL A 102 10.43 -11.22 14.61
CA VAL A 102 9.54 -12.36 14.31
C VAL A 102 8.78 -12.12 12.99
N TYR A 103 8.33 -10.90 12.72
CA TYR A 103 7.63 -10.57 11.48
C TYR A 103 8.55 -10.77 10.27
N ASP A 104 9.80 -10.30 10.36
CA ASP A 104 10.81 -10.47 9.29
C ASP A 104 11.11 -11.94 8.99
N MET A 105 11.21 -12.76 10.04
CA MET A 105 11.56 -14.17 9.93
C MET A 105 10.50 -14.99 9.22
N TYR A 106 9.22 -14.68 9.43
CA TYR A 106 8.10 -15.39 8.81
C TYR A 106 7.48 -14.66 7.63
N PHE A 107 8.02 -13.50 7.25
CA PHE A 107 7.45 -12.62 6.23
C PHE A 107 7.21 -13.33 4.91
N ASP A 108 8.25 -13.88 4.29
CA ASP A 108 8.17 -14.47 2.95
C ASP A 108 7.18 -15.64 2.90
N VAL A 109 7.15 -16.47 3.95
CA VAL A 109 6.27 -17.65 4.01
C VAL A 109 4.81 -17.24 4.19
N GLN A 110 4.51 -16.28 5.08
CA GLN A 110 3.14 -15.80 5.25
C GLN A 110 2.66 -15.03 4.02
N LEU A 111 3.51 -14.18 3.46
CA LEU A 111 3.18 -13.44 2.25
C LEU A 111 2.88 -14.40 1.10
N SER A 112 3.73 -15.42 0.88
CA SER A 112 3.50 -16.44 -0.15
C SER A 112 2.17 -17.17 0.03
N GLY A 113 1.80 -17.50 1.28
CA GLY A 113 0.51 -18.11 1.60
C GLY A 113 -0.67 -17.21 1.24
N ILE A 114 -0.62 -15.93 1.67
CA ILE A 114 -1.65 -14.93 1.35
C ILE A 114 -1.78 -14.74 -0.16
N LEU A 115 -0.67 -14.63 -0.89
CA LEU A 115 -0.67 -14.43 -2.34
C LEU A 115 -1.27 -15.63 -3.08
N ALA A 116 -0.92 -16.85 -2.68
CA ALA A 116 -1.47 -18.07 -3.29
C ALA A 116 -2.99 -18.18 -3.16
N GLU A 117 -3.57 -17.62 -2.09
CA GLU A 117 -5.03 -17.60 -1.88
C GLU A 117 -5.74 -16.41 -2.56
N SER A 118 -5.01 -15.33 -2.86
CA SER A 118 -5.61 -14.03 -3.22
C SER A 118 -5.42 -13.59 -4.67
N LEU A 119 -4.61 -14.31 -5.45
CA LEU A 119 -4.34 -13.95 -6.86
C LEU A 119 -5.52 -14.23 -7.80
N ASP A 120 -6.33 -15.24 -7.49
CA ASP A 120 -7.41 -15.71 -8.39
C ASP A 120 -8.81 -15.26 -7.96
N ASP A 121 -8.98 -14.76 -6.72
CA ASP A 121 -10.29 -14.45 -6.13
C ASP A 121 -10.33 -13.06 -5.50
N ASN A 122 -11.44 -12.34 -5.70
CA ASN A 122 -11.67 -11.04 -5.07
C ASN A 122 -11.91 -11.22 -3.57
N TRP A 123 -11.25 -10.41 -2.76
CA TRP A 123 -11.48 -10.43 -1.32
C TRP A 123 -12.90 -9.98 -0.96
N SER A 124 -13.52 -10.74 -0.06
CA SER A 124 -14.75 -10.30 0.62
C SER A 124 -14.46 -9.26 1.71
N ASP A 125 -15.49 -8.60 2.24
CA ASP A 125 -15.35 -7.70 3.39
C ASP A 125 -14.97 -8.40 4.70
N SER A 126 -15.23 -9.71 4.78
CA SER A 126 -14.89 -10.56 5.91
C SER A 126 -13.59 -11.35 5.71
N ASP A 127 -12.90 -11.16 4.58
CA ASP A 127 -11.71 -11.94 4.27
C ASP A 127 -10.56 -11.60 5.26
N PRO A 128 -10.07 -12.57 6.05
CA PRO A 128 -9.00 -12.31 7.01
C PRO A 128 -7.68 -11.96 6.31
N SER A 129 -7.45 -12.44 5.09
CA SER A 129 -6.19 -12.26 4.35
C SER A 129 -5.91 -10.79 4.04
N ARG A 130 -6.95 -9.97 3.85
CA ARG A 130 -6.86 -8.50 3.72
C ARG A 130 -6.11 -7.85 4.87
N LYS A 131 -6.65 -8.06 6.08
CA LYS A 131 -6.13 -7.43 7.29
C LYS A 131 -4.82 -8.08 7.73
N MET A 132 -4.66 -9.38 7.49
CA MET A 132 -3.38 -10.06 7.71
C MET A 132 -2.27 -9.49 6.83
N LEU A 133 -2.53 -9.26 5.53
CA LEU A 133 -1.56 -8.62 4.65
C LEU A 133 -1.19 -7.23 5.16
N HIS A 134 -2.18 -6.40 5.48
CA HIS A 134 -1.94 -5.05 5.97
C HIS A 134 -1.04 -5.07 7.22
N GLU A 135 -1.37 -5.88 8.23
CA GLU A 135 -0.56 -5.99 9.45
C GLU A 135 0.83 -6.57 9.19
N LEU A 136 0.95 -7.53 8.27
CA LEU A 136 2.23 -8.11 7.88
C LEU A 136 3.13 -7.05 7.25
N LEU A 137 2.64 -6.30 6.26
CA LEU A 137 3.39 -5.23 5.60
C LEU A 137 3.72 -4.09 6.57
N ARG A 138 2.79 -3.73 7.47
CA ARG A 138 2.98 -2.65 8.45
C ARG A 138 4.07 -2.95 9.48
N ARG A 139 4.21 -4.22 9.89
CA ARG A 139 5.11 -4.63 10.99
C ARG A 139 6.45 -5.21 10.54
N THR A 140 6.53 -5.73 9.32
CA THR A 140 7.77 -6.24 8.72
C THR A 140 8.77 -5.11 8.55
N SER A 141 10.07 -5.31 8.77
CA SER A 141 11.09 -4.26 8.59
C SER A 141 11.19 -3.76 7.15
N THR A 142 11.70 -2.54 6.97
CA THR A 142 11.97 -1.94 5.65
C THR A 142 13.00 -2.75 4.86
N MET A 143 13.94 -3.42 5.53
CA MET A 143 14.91 -4.32 4.90
C MET A 143 14.23 -5.55 4.26
N SER A 144 13.33 -6.21 4.99
CA SER A 144 12.60 -7.37 4.47
C SER A 144 11.61 -6.98 3.37
N LEU A 145 10.95 -5.83 3.50
CA LEU A 145 10.13 -5.27 2.42
C LEU A 145 10.97 -4.95 1.18
N ALA A 146 12.14 -4.33 1.35
CA ALA A 146 13.05 -4.04 0.26
C ALA A 146 13.50 -5.31 -0.45
N ARG A 147 13.82 -6.37 0.29
CA ARG A 147 14.13 -7.69 -0.27
C ARG A 147 12.96 -8.22 -1.10
N CYS A 148 11.74 -8.20 -0.55
CA CYS A 148 10.55 -8.62 -1.27
C CYS A 148 10.35 -7.90 -2.61
N PHE A 149 10.48 -6.56 -2.64
CA PHE A 149 10.36 -5.79 -3.89
C PHE A 149 11.51 -6.03 -4.89
N ASN A 150 12.68 -6.47 -4.43
CA ASN A 150 13.79 -6.85 -5.31
C ASN A 150 13.69 -8.31 -5.81
N ASP A 151 12.89 -9.14 -5.14
CA ASP A 151 12.74 -10.56 -5.43
C ASP A 151 11.40 -10.84 -6.17
N GLY A 152 11.14 -12.12 -6.48
CA GLY A 152 9.92 -12.53 -7.21
C GLY A 152 8.61 -12.30 -6.46
N LEU A 153 8.63 -12.25 -5.13
CA LEU A 153 7.42 -12.04 -4.31
C LEU A 153 6.86 -10.62 -4.45
N GLY A 154 7.71 -9.62 -4.65
CA GLY A 154 7.28 -8.23 -4.83
C GLY A 154 6.42 -8.04 -6.07
N GLY A 155 6.77 -8.73 -7.17
CA GLY A 155 5.96 -8.72 -8.39
C GLY A 155 4.55 -9.29 -8.16
N GLN A 156 4.46 -10.45 -7.50
CA GLN A 156 3.18 -11.08 -7.16
C GLN A 156 2.36 -10.23 -6.18
N LEU A 157 3.02 -9.58 -5.22
CA LEU A 157 2.38 -8.64 -4.30
C LEU A 157 1.77 -7.47 -5.06
N ILE A 158 2.51 -6.84 -5.98
CA ILE A 158 2.00 -5.73 -6.79
C ILE A 158 0.83 -6.20 -7.65
N GLU A 159 0.96 -7.35 -8.32
CA GLU A 159 -0.11 -7.92 -9.16
C GLU A 159 -1.40 -8.11 -8.37
N MET A 160 -1.30 -8.74 -7.19
CA MET A 160 -2.44 -8.94 -6.29
C MET A 160 -3.00 -7.59 -5.79
N LEU A 161 -2.17 -6.62 -5.40
CA LEU A 161 -2.64 -5.29 -4.98
C LEU A 161 -3.38 -4.56 -6.11
N CYS A 162 -2.87 -4.62 -7.34
CA CYS A 162 -3.52 -4.05 -8.52
C CYS A 162 -4.89 -4.71 -8.73
N PHE A 163 -4.95 -6.04 -8.69
CA PHE A 163 -6.19 -6.80 -8.83
C PHE A 163 -7.22 -6.44 -7.75
N GLN A 164 -6.81 -6.42 -6.48
CA GLN A 164 -7.69 -6.11 -5.34
C GLN A 164 -8.07 -4.62 -5.24
N SER A 165 -7.45 -3.76 -6.05
CA SER A 165 -7.77 -2.34 -6.15
C SER A 165 -8.82 -2.01 -7.20
N ASP A 166 -9.21 -2.96 -8.06
CA ASP A 166 -10.10 -2.73 -9.20
C ASP A 166 -11.49 -2.26 -8.72
N PRO A 167 -11.90 -1.03 -9.08
CA PRO A 167 -13.16 -0.44 -8.62
C PRO A 167 -14.42 -1.10 -9.19
N ASP A 168 -14.29 -1.92 -10.23
CA ASP A 168 -15.40 -2.62 -10.88
C ASP A 168 -15.54 -4.07 -10.36
N ARG A 169 -14.52 -4.60 -9.68
CA ARG A 169 -14.50 -5.96 -9.13
C ARG A 169 -14.55 -6.01 -7.61
N CYS A 170 -13.93 -5.05 -6.94
CA CYS A 170 -13.68 -5.10 -5.51
C CYS A 170 -14.56 -4.12 -4.72
N THR A 171 -14.86 -4.49 -3.47
CA THR A 171 -15.65 -3.64 -2.57
C THR A 171 -14.88 -2.36 -2.21
N PRO A 172 -15.57 -1.27 -1.82
CA PRO A 172 -14.89 -0.07 -1.35
C PRO A 172 -13.92 -0.33 -0.20
N SER A 173 -14.29 -1.19 0.76
CA SER A 173 -13.44 -1.52 1.90
C SER A 173 -12.15 -2.22 1.46
N CYS A 174 -12.24 -3.16 0.51
CA CYS A 174 -11.09 -3.86 -0.05
C CYS A 174 -10.07 -2.88 -0.64
N ARG A 175 -10.58 -1.93 -1.44
CA ARG A 175 -9.75 -0.92 -2.09
C ARG A 175 -9.09 0.01 -1.07
N VAL A 176 -9.80 0.40 -0.01
CA VAL A 176 -9.22 1.20 1.08
C VAL A 176 -8.04 0.47 1.72
N ASP A 177 -8.20 -0.80 2.10
CA ASP A 177 -7.13 -1.58 2.75
C ASP A 177 -5.88 -1.68 1.85
N VAL A 178 -6.09 -1.91 0.55
CA VAL A 178 -5.01 -1.97 -0.45
C VAL A 178 -4.28 -0.61 -0.55
N ILE A 179 -5.02 0.49 -0.64
CA ILE A 179 -4.44 1.84 -0.70
C ILE A 179 -3.70 2.19 0.59
N GLU A 180 -4.23 1.79 1.76
CA GLU A 180 -3.57 1.97 3.05
C GLU A 180 -2.26 1.18 3.13
N SER A 181 -2.24 -0.07 2.61
CA SER A 181 -1.00 -0.83 2.50
C SER A 181 0.04 -0.14 1.61
N VAL A 182 -0.37 0.42 0.47
CA VAL A 182 0.52 1.21 -0.40
C VAL A 182 1.03 2.46 0.32
N TYR A 183 0.14 3.19 1.00
CA TYR A 183 0.50 4.37 1.78
C TYR A 183 1.52 4.04 2.88
N ASP A 184 1.31 2.98 3.66
CA ASP A 184 2.22 2.61 4.74
C ASP A 184 3.60 2.19 4.23
N VAL A 185 3.66 1.43 3.13
CA VAL A 185 4.93 1.07 2.48
C VAL A 185 5.66 2.34 2.02
N ALA A 186 4.96 3.25 1.33
CA ALA A 186 5.52 4.50 0.84
C ALA A 186 5.99 5.43 1.98
N ARG A 187 5.17 5.59 3.03
CA ARG A 187 5.46 6.43 4.19
C ARG A 187 6.74 5.96 4.86
N ARG A 188 6.88 4.65 5.09
CA ARG A 188 8.07 4.07 5.70
C ARG A 188 9.31 4.23 4.84
N ALA A 189 9.17 4.09 3.51
CA ALA A 189 10.26 4.37 2.58
C ALA A 189 10.73 5.84 2.66
N SER A 190 9.78 6.77 2.80
CA SER A 190 10.06 8.20 2.91
C SER A 190 10.67 8.59 4.26
N GLU A 191 10.19 8.01 5.37
CA GLU A 191 10.67 8.32 6.74
C GLU A 191 12.15 7.96 6.95
N GLU A 192 12.66 6.93 6.27
CA GLU A 192 14.07 6.52 6.35
C GLU A 192 15.03 7.42 5.56
N GLY A 193 14.52 8.27 4.66
CA GLY A 193 15.34 9.25 3.93
C GLY A 193 16.48 8.64 3.10
N GLY A 194 16.16 7.78 2.12
CA GLY A 194 17.17 7.08 1.31
C GLY A 194 17.49 5.66 1.78
N GLY A 195 16.56 5.04 2.51
CA GLY A 195 16.69 3.66 3.01
C GLY A 195 16.56 2.59 1.91
N PRO A 196 16.85 1.32 2.25
CA PRO A 196 16.81 0.20 1.30
C PRO A 196 15.42 0.02 0.66
N LEU A 197 14.34 0.35 1.38
CA LEU A 197 12.99 0.24 0.84
C LEU A 197 12.73 1.27 -0.26
N LEU A 198 13.18 2.52 -0.07
CA LEU A 198 13.04 3.56 -1.08
C LEU A 198 13.80 3.19 -2.36
N GLU A 199 15.02 2.68 -2.21
CA GLU A 199 15.83 2.20 -3.34
C GLU A 199 15.19 1.01 -4.05
N ALA A 200 14.60 0.07 -3.31
CA ALA A 200 13.86 -1.05 -3.90
C ALA A 200 12.63 -0.58 -4.69
N LEU A 201 11.90 0.43 -4.20
CA LEU A 201 10.74 0.98 -4.89
C LEU A 201 11.10 1.75 -6.17
N LYS A 202 12.29 2.37 -6.20
CA LYS A 202 12.84 3.08 -7.37
C LYS A 202 13.42 2.15 -8.42
N LYS A 203 13.96 1.00 -7.99
CA LYS A 203 14.72 0.12 -8.86
C LYS A 203 13.81 -0.63 -9.82
N SER A 204 14.14 -0.53 -11.10
CA SER A 204 13.55 -1.37 -12.14
C SER A 204 14.07 -2.81 -12.02
N SER A 205 13.16 -3.78 -11.94
CA SER A 205 13.48 -5.18 -11.69
C SER A 205 14.14 -5.88 -12.90
N GLN A 206 14.12 -5.27 -14.09
CA GLN A 206 14.65 -5.86 -15.34
C GLN A 206 15.23 -4.79 -16.28
N THR A 207 16.13 -5.17 -17.18
CA THR A 207 16.56 -4.29 -18.28
C THR A 207 15.38 -4.02 -19.22
N PRO A 208 15.06 -2.75 -19.54
CA PRO A 208 13.91 -2.42 -20.38
C PRO A 208 14.12 -3.00 -21.78
N SER A 209 13.37 -4.05 -22.12
CA SER A 209 13.40 -4.63 -23.46
C SER A 209 12.05 -4.69 -24.15
N ASP A 210 10.93 -4.64 -23.41
CA ASP A 210 9.57 -4.62 -23.97
C ASP A 210 8.63 -3.71 -23.16
N THR A 211 7.72 -3.01 -23.86
CA THR A 211 6.56 -2.31 -23.26
C THR A 211 5.36 -3.25 -23.17
N GLU A 212 4.58 -3.15 -22.10
CA GLU A 212 3.33 -3.87 -21.93
C GLU A 212 2.18 -2.89 -21.74
N PRO A 213 1.08 -3.07 -22.50
CA PRO A 213 -0.10 -2.24 -22.32
C PRO A 213 -0.75 -2.51 -20.96
N HIS A 214 -0.72 -1.52 -20.07
CA HIS A 214 -1.52 -1.55 -18.84
C HIS A 214 -2.88 -0.93 -19.11
N HIS A 215 -3.92 -1.75 -19.04
CA HIS A 215 -5.30 -1.29 -19.23
C HIS A 215 -5.78 -0.57 -17.97
N LEU A 216 -6.02 0.73 -18.10
CA LEU A 216 -6.65 1.56 -17.08
C LEU A 216 -8.04 1.98 -17.54
N THR A 217 -9.05 1.72 -16.72
CA THR A 217 -10.42 2.13 -17.03
C THR A 217 -10.74 3.42 -16.29
N ILE A 218 -10.73 4.54 -17.02
CA ILE A 218 -11.13 5.87 -16.56
C ILE A 218 -12.61 6.10 -16.83
N GLY A 219 -13.45 5.76 -15.85
CA GLY A 219 -14.91 5.91 -15.97
C GLY A 219 -15.49 4.95 -17.00
N CYS A 220 -15.97 5.47 -18.14
CA CYS A 220 -16.46 4.66 -19.27
C CYS A 220 -15.43 4.53 -20.41
N VAL A 221 -14.22 5.08 -20.24
CA VAL A 221 -13.16 5.06 -21.23
C VAL A 221 -12.05 4.15 -20.73
N SER A 222 -11.79 3.06 -21.44
CA SER A 222 -10.57 2.26 -21.23
C SER A 222 -9.43 2.91 -22.00
N THR A 223 -8.43 3.39 -21.27
CA THR A 223 -7.14 3.81 -21.81
C THR A 223 -6.10 2.73 -21.55
N THR A 224 -5.02 2.78 -22.29
CA THR A 224 -3.88 1.87 -22.14
C THR A 224 -2.64 2.73 -21.93
N ILE A 225 -1.98 2.57 -20.78
CA ILE A 225 -0.64 3.12 -20.57
C ILE A 225 0.37 2.09 -21.04
N ASP A 226 1.17 2.42 -22.03
CA ASP A 226 2.31 1.61 -22.43
C ASP A 226 3.49 1.89 -21.49
N LEU A 227 3.61 1.13 -20.40
CA LEU A 227 4.83 1.17 -19.57
C LEU A 227 5.77 0.04 -20.00
N PRO A 228 7.09 0.22 -19.91
CA PRO A 228 8.03 -0.90 -19.93
C PRO A 228 7.63 -1.95 -18.89
N ARG A 229 7.68 -3.23 -19.27
CA ARG A 229 7.44 -4.37 -18.36
C ARG A 229 8.28 -4.32 -17.09
N ALA A 230 9.42 -3.66 -17.18
CA ALA A 230 10.36 -3.46 -16.09
C ALA A 230 10.09 -2.18 -15.27
N SER A 231 8.87 -1.64 -15.26
CA SER A 231 8.62 -0.41 -14.48
C SER A 231 8.95 -0.64 -12.99
N PRO A 232 9.51 0.37 -12.29
CA PRO A 232 9.77 0.25 -10.87
C PRO A 232 8.49 -0.07 -10.07
N PRO A 233 8.60 -0.76 -8.93
CA PRO A 233 7.48 -1.02 -8.04
C PRO A 233 6.62 0.21 -7.73
N ALA A 234 7.24 1.37 -7.47
CA ALA A 234 6.51 2.61 -7.21
C ALA A 234 5.59 3.02 -8.38
N VAL A 235 6.08 2.88 -9.61
CA VAL A 235 5.33 3.23 -10.83
C VAL A 235 4.18 2.25 -11.05
N SER A 236 4.43 0.95 -10.86
CA SER A 236 3.39 -0.08 -10.95
C SER A 236 2.28 0.12 -9.91
N LEU A 237 2.64 0.49 -8.66
CA LEU A 237 1.66 0.79 -7.62
C LEU A 237 0.85 2.06 -7.94
N VAL A 238 1.48 3.12 -8.45
CA VAL A 238 0.72 4.32 -8.85
C VAL A 238 -0.28 3.98 -9.95
N THR A 239 0.19 3.36 -11.03
CA THR A 239 -0.62 3.11 -12.22
C THR A 239 -1.69 2.04 -11.98
N GLY A 240 -1.32 0.91 -11.39
CA GLY A 240 -2.24 -0.20 -11.16
C GLY A 240 -3.19 -0.01 -9.98
N VAL A 241 -2.79 0.70 -8.91
CA VAL A 241 -3.61 0.86 -7.70
C VAL A 241 -4.19 2.27 -7.57
N LEU A 242 -3.37 3.30 -7.68
CA LEU A 242 -3.79 4.66 -7.30
C LEU A 242 -4.60 5.36 -8.38
N LEU A 243 -4.19 5.30 -9.65
CA LEU A 243 -4.88 6.02 -10.74
C LEU A 243 -6.34 5.56 -10.90
N SER A 244 -6.60 4.24 -10.86
CA SER A 244 -7.94 3.66 -10.94
C SER A 244 -8.86 4.11 -9.79
N ASN A 245 -8.29 4.44 -8.64
CA ASN A 245 -9.00 4.89 -7.45
C ASN A 245 -9.05 6.42 -7.29
N LEU A 246 -8.36 7.17 -8.16
CA LEU A 246 -8.46 8.64 -8.26
C LEU A 246 -9.62 9.11 -9.14
N ILE A 247 -10.18 8.21 -9.94
CA ILE A 247 -11.33 8.49 -10.81
C ILE A 247 -12.53 8.88 -9.95
N TRP A 248 -13.15 10.00 -10.32
CA TRP A 248 -14.35 10.45 -9.62
C TRP A 248 -15.48 9.43 -9.77
N ARG A 249 -16.02 8.99 -8.63
CA ARG A 249 -17.21 8.14 -8.54
C ARG A 249 -18.13 8.69 -7.46
N PRO A 250 -19.46 8.65 -7.64
CA PRO A 250 -20.38 9.16 -6.63
C PRO A 250 -20.34 8.32 -5.34
N GLY A 251 -20.66 8.96 -4.21
CA GLY A 251 -20.82 8.31 -2.90
C GLY A 251 -19.65 8.54 -1.94
N GLN A 252 -19.97 8.62 -0.65
CA GLN A 252 -19.03 8.96 0.43
C GLN A 252 -17.84 7.99 0.51
N ALA A 253 -18.06 6.70 0.25
CA ALA A 253 -16.97 5.72 0.23
C ALA A 253 -15.95 6.01 -0.87
N ASN A 254 -16.39 6.35 -2.08
CA ASN A 254 -15.50 6.69 -3.19
C ASN A 254 -14.77 8.02 -2.97
N THR A 255 -15.40 8.99 -2.30
CA THR A 255 -14.73 10.23 -1.87
C THR A 255 -13.57 9.93 -0.93
N ARG A 256 -13.75 9.01 0.04
CA ARG A 256 -12.69 8.60 0.97
C ARG A 256 -11.57 7.83 0.28
N ILE A 257 -11.93 6.92 -0.65
CA ILE A 257 -10.96 6.20 -1.47
C ILE A 257 -10.09 7.17 -2.25
N ARG A 258 -10.70 8.14 -2.94
CA ARG A 258 -9.97 9.17 -3.69
C ARG A 258 -9.02 9.98 -2.81
N LYS A 259 -9.48 10.37 -1.61
CA LYS A 259 -8.64 11.05 -0.61
C LYS A 259 -7.44 10.19 -0.21
N ALA A 260 -7.68 8.92 0.11
CA ALA A 260 -6.63 7.97 0.48
C ALA A 260 -5.64 7.76 -0.67
N SER A 261 -6.12 7.66 -1.91
CA SER A 261 -5.27 7.54 -3.11
C SER A 261 -4.41 8.78 -3.34
N LEU A 262 -4.95 10.00 -3.15
CA LEU A 262 -4.17 11.24 -3.24
C LEU A 262 -3.08 11.31 -2.16
N LEU A 263 -3.41 10.88 -0.93
CA LEU A 263 -2.45 10.83 0.17
C LEU A 263 -1.34 9.79 -0.10
N ALA A 264 -1.71 8.59 -0.56
CA ALA A 264 -0.76 7.56 -0.97
C ALA A 264 0.12 8.03 -2.13
N LEU A 265 -0.47 8.72 -3.11
CA LEU A 265 0.24 9.28 -4.25
C LEU A 265 1.31 10.28 -3.78
N HIS A 266 0.91 11.32 -3.03
CA HIS A 266 1.83 12.29 -2.43
C HIS A 266 3.01 11.60 -1.74
N THR A 267 2.70 10.57 -0.95
CA THR A 267 3.70 9.85 -0.14
C THR A 267 4.65 8.99 -0.99
N ILE A 268 4.20 8.42 -2.11
CA ILE A 268 5.03 7.56 -2.97
C ILE A 268 5.81 8.35 -4.04
N LEU A 269 5.42 9.60 -4.34
CA LEU A 269 6.12 10.44 -5.33
C LEU A 269 7.66 10.47 -5.17
N PRO A 270 8.24 10.57 -3.95
CA PRO A 270 9.70 10.55 -3.78
C PRO A 270 10.38 9.29 -4.36
N ALA A 271 9.67 8.17 -4.43
CA ALA A 271 10.14 6.91 -5.00
C ALA A 271 10.03 6.84 -6.54
N ILE A 272 9.47 7.87 -7.18
CA ILE A 272 9.30 7.94 -8.64
C ILE A 272 10.34 8.90 -9.22
N GLU A 273 11.21 8.37 -10.07
CA GLU A 273 12.22 9.15 -10.77
C GLU A 273 11.60 10.01 -11.89
N PRO A 274 12.22 11.14 -12.30
CA PRO A 274 11.61 12.09 -13.24
C PRO A 274 11.20 11.48 -14.59
N ASN A 275 12.01 10.58 -15.14
CA ASN A 275 11.70 9.90 -16.40
C ASN A 275 10.42 9.05 -16.30
N TRP A 276 10.23 8.37 -15.17
CA TRP A 276 9.03 7.60 -14.89
C TRP A 276 7.82 8.47 -14.58
N MET A 277 8.04 9.60 -13.89
CA MET A 277 7.00 10.60 -13.67
C MET A 277 6.39 11.03 -15.01
N ARG A 278 7.21 11.43 -15.98
CA ARG A 278 6.73 11.83 -17.32
C ARG A 278 5.85 10.78 -17.97
N SER A 279 6.22 9.50 -17.88
CA SER A 279 5.46 8.40 -18.49
C SER A 279 4.05 8.21 -17.93
N ILE A 280 3.75 8.77 -16.75
CA ILE A 280 2.43 8.66 -16.10
C ILE A 280 1.67 10.00 -16.07
N LEU A 281 2.29 11.12 -16.44
CA LEU A 281 1.68 12.45 -16.31
C LEU A 281 0.46 12.63 -17.21
N ASP A 282 0.47 12.08 -18.43
CA ASP A 282 -0.67 12.18 -19.36
C ASP A 282 -1.98 11.66 -18.75
N GLU A 283 -1.89 10.61 -17.95
CA GLU A 283 -3.06 10.05 -17.27
C GLU A 283 -3.32 10.71 -15.92
N LEU A 284 -2.25 11.04 -15.18
CA LEU A 284 -2.37 11.57 -13.83
C LEU A 284 -2.94 13.00 -13.82
N ILE A 285 -2.53 13.87 -14.75
CA ILE A 285 -2.92 15.29 -14.76
C ILE A 285 -4.45 15.47 -14.87
N PRO A 286 -5.17 14.81 -15.79
CA PRO A 286 -6.64 14.85 -15.82
C PRO A 286 -7.30 14.45 -14.49
N LEU A 287 -6.77 13.43 -13.81
CA LEU A 287 -7.30 12.93 -12.53
C LEU A 287 -7.06 13.94 -11.39
N LEU A 288 -5.90 14.60 -11.38
CA LEU A 288 -5.59 15.68 -10.44
C LEU A 288 -6.46 16.90 -10.68
N LYS A 289 -6.67 17.31 -11.93
CA LYS A 289 -7.59 18.41 -12.29
C LYS A 289 -9.01 18.13 -11.85
N SER A 290 -9.50 16.92 -12.08
CA SER A 290 -10.79 16.47 -11.56
C SER A 290 -10.86 16.50 -10.01
N SER A 291 -9.72 16.36 -9.32
CA SER A 291 -9.65 16.43 -7.85
C SER A 291 -9.58 17.87 -7.35
N LEU A 292 -8.89 18.76 -8.10
CA LEU A 292 -8.90 20.20 -7.87
C LEU A 292 -10.30 20.80 -7.99
N ASP A 293 -11.12 20.29 -8.90
CA ASP A 293 -12.49 20.76 -9.12
C ASP A 293 -13.55 20.06 -8.23
N ASP A 294 -13.13 19.34 -7.18
CA ASP A 294 -14.06 18.69 -6.25
C ASP A 294 -14.86 19.74 -5.45
N ALA A 295 -16.15 19.88 -5.78
CA ALA A 295 -17.02 20.92 -5.21
C ALA A 295 -17.31 20.74 -3.71
N PHE A 296 -17.23 19.51 -3.18
CA PHE A 296 -17.76 19.17 -1.86
C PHE A 296 -16.68 18.82 -0.84
N THR A 297 -15.49 18.44 -1.30
CA THR A 297 -14.45 17.87 -0.43
C THR A 297 -13.18 18.72 -0.49
N PRO A 298 -13.03 19.71 0.41
CA PRO A 298 -11.82 20.53 0.48
C PRO A 298 -10.53 19.70 0.59
N ASP A 299 -10.56 18.58 1.31
CA ASP A 299 -9.41 17.69 1.47
C ASP A 299 -8.87 17.16 0.13
N ASN A 300 -9.76 16.83 -0.82
CA ASN A 300 -9.35 16.34 -2.14
C ASN A 300 -8.66 17.45 -2.94
N ARG A 301 -9.22 18.67 -2.89
CA ARG A 301 -8.63 19.84 -3.56
C ARG A 301 -7.28 20.20 -2.94
N HIS A 302 -7.18 20.18 -1.61
CA HIS A 302 -5.94 20.40 -0.89
C HIS A 302 -4.87 19.38 -1.29
N LEU A 303 -5.16 18.08 -1.16
CA LEU A 303 -4.18 17.03 -1.48
C LEU A 303 -3.79 17.03 -2.96
N ALA A 304 -4.73 17.27 -3.88
CA ALA A 304 -4.42 17.40 -5.30
C ALA A 304 -3.49 18.59 -5.58
N THR A 305 -3.71 19.72 -4.90
CA THR A 305 -2.82 20.89 -4.99
C THR A 305 -1.43 20.57 -4.46
N THR A 306 -1.33 19.84 -3.33
CA THR A 306 -0.06 19.36 -2.77
C THR A 306 0.68 18.44 -3.75
N VAL A 307 0.00 17.45 -4.31
CA VAL A 307 0.58 16.53 -5.30
C VAL A 307 1.11 17.28 -6.52
N ILE A 308 0.39 18.30 -7.02
CA ILE A 308 0.86 19.14 -8.14
C ILE A 308 2.13 19.92 -7.76
N ILE A 309 2.21 20.46 -6.54
CA ILE A 309 3.41 21.13 -6.04
C ILE A 309 4.60 20.18 -6.08
N ASP A 310 4.45 18.94 -5.62
CA ASP A 310 5.53 17.96 -5.59
C ASP A 310 5.98 17.52 -6.99
N ILE A 311 5.02 17.35 -7.91
CA ILE A 311 5.30 17.06 -9.32
C ILE A 311 6.12 18.20 -9.92
N PHE A 312 5.69 19.45 -9.75
CA PHE A 312 6.42 20.60 -10.27
C PHE A 312 7.79 20.77 -9.61
N GLY A 313 7.90 20.52 -8.31
CA GLY A 313 9.19 20.52 -7.60
C GLY A 313 10.16 19.52 -8.23
N LYS A 314 9.71 18.30 -8.52
CA LYS A 314 10.52 17.30 -9.23
C LYS A 314 10.90 17.73 -10.66
N MET A 315 10.01 18.40 -11.37
CA MET A 315 10.31 18.93 -12.71
C MET A 315 11.35 20.06 -12.65
N ALA A 316 11.34 20.87 -11.58
CA ALA A 316 12.33 21.91 -11.34
C ALA A 316 13.72 21.33 -11.07
N ASP A 317 13.77 20.22 -10.33
CA ASP A 317 15.01 19.51 -9.97
C ASP A 317 15.60 18.70 -11.13
N ASP A 318 14.77 18.26 -12.09
CA ASP A 318 15.28 17.74 -13.37
C ASP A 318 16.14 18.82 -14.03
N GLN A 319 17.04 18.47 -14.95
CA GLN A 319 17.79 19.44 -15.75
C GLN A 319 17.27 19.52 -17.19
N GLN A 320 16.40 18.60 -17.58
CA GLN A 320 15.80 18.54 -18.91
C GLN A 320 14.35 19.04 -18.82
N LEU A 321 13.99 20.09 -19.57
CA LEU A 321 12.58 20.39 -19.90
C LEU A 321 12.46 20.12 -21.38
N ASP A 322 11.41 19.43 -21.76
CA ASP A 322 11.00 19.32 -23.14
C ASP A 322 9.65 20.01 -23.36
N GLU A 323 9.14 19.91 -24.59
CA GLU A 323 7.86 20.49 -24.96
C GLU A 323 6.68 19.87 -24.19
N PHE A 324 6.82 18.58 -23.82
CA PHE A 324 5.82 17.85 -23.05
C PHE A 324 5.65 18.45 -21.65
N ASP A 325 6.77 18.66 -20.95
CA ASP A 325 6.75 19.30 -19.63
C ASP A 325 6.09 20.70 -19.69
N ALA A 326 6.32 21.46 -20.78
CA ALA A 326 5.70 22.77 -20.96
C ALA A 326 4.18 22.72 -21.20
N GLU A 327 3.68 21.68 -21.88
CA GLU A 327 2.23 21.42 -22.03
C GLU A 327 1.58 21.16 -20.68
N VAL A 328 2.16 20.27 -19.87
CA VAL A 328 1.64 19.94 -18.53
C VAL A 328 1.50 21.20 -17.66
N LEU A 329 2.53 22.06 -17.64
CA LEU A 329 2.47 23.32 -16.89
C LEU A 329 1.36 24.25 -17.41
N ARG A 330 1.19 24.31 -18.75
CA ARG A 330 0.16 25.13 -19.39
C ARG A 330 -1.24 24.64 -19.06
N GLU A 331 -1.46 23.33 -19.08
CA GLU A 331 -2.76 22.74 -18.78
C GLU A 331 -3.19 22.92 -17.33
N CYS A 332 -2.23 22.88 -16.40
CA CYS A 332 -2.49 23.05 -14.96
C CYS A 332 -2.66 24.51 -14.55
N TYR A 333 -2.02 25.45 -15.25
CA TYR A 333 -1.99 26.86 -14.85
C TYR A 333 -3.39 27.49 -14.65
N PRO A 334 -4.36 27.35 -15.59
CA PRO A 334 -5.71 27.90 -15.40
C PRO A 334 -6.44 27.30 -14.19
N ASP A 335 -6.26 26.01 -13.92
CA ASP A 335 -6.91 25.32 -12.81
C ASP A 335 -6.34 25.75 -11.46
N LEU A 336 -5.04 26.02 -11.39
CA LEU A 336 -4.40 26.62 -10.20
C LEU A 336 -4.88 28.06 -9.95
N LEU A 337 -5.06 28.87 -11.01
CA LEU A 337 -5.62 30.21 -10.87
C LEU A 337 -7.03 30.19 -10.29
N LYS A 338 -7.88 29.24 -10.67
CA LYS A 338 -9.22 29.08 -10.08
C LYS A 338 -9.16 28.82 -8.57
N ARG A 339 -8.10 28.16 -8.09
CA ARG A 339 -7.93 27.86 -6.65
C ARG A 339 -7.48 29.08 -5.83
N LEU A 340 -7.07 30.18 -6.46
CA LEU A 340 -6.88 31.45 -5.75
C LEU A 340 -8.19 32.06 -5.23
N ASP A 341 -9.34 31.63 -5.77
CA ASP A 341 -10.68 32.01 -5.32
C ASP A 341 -11.38 30.86 -4.57
N ASP A 342 -10.61 29.91 -4.02
CA ASP A 342 -11.20 28.81 -3.26
C ASP A 342 -11.86 29.32 -1.97
N SER A 343 -12.98 28.70 -1.59
CA SER A 343 -13.67 28.96 -0.32
C SER A 343 -12.82 28.72 0.94
N VAL A 344 -11.75 27.93 0.85
CA VAL A 344 -10.88 27.57 1.98
C VAL A 344 -9.51 28.24 1.87
N ASP A 345 -9.14 29.01 2.88
CA ASP A 345 -7.91 29.81 2.94
C ASP A 345 -6.64 28.98 2.72
N GLU A 346 -6.56 27.79 3.32
CA GLU A 346 -5.42 26.87 3.19
C GLU A 346 -5.18 26.46 1.74
N ILE A 347 -6.26 26.25 0.97
CA ILE A 347 -6.18 25.92 -0.46
C ILE A 347 -5.71 27.13 -1.26
N ARG A 348 -6.18 28.34 -0.93
CA ARG A 348 -5.70 29.57 -1.60
C ARG A 348 -4.19 29.77 -1.38
N ILE A 349 -3.70 29.50 -0.16
CA ILE A 349 -2.27 29.56 0.16
C ILE A 349 -1.48 28.50 -0.62
N LEU A 350 -1.97 27.27 -0.69
CA LEU A 350 -1.34 26.21 -1.48
C LEU A 350 -1.34 26.52 -2.97
N ALA A 351 -2.40 27.11 -3.50
CA ALA A 351 -2.46 27.54 -4.90
C ALA A 351 -1.39 28.60 -5.20
N CYS A 352 -1.18 29.57 -4.29
CA CYS A 352 -0.06 30.51 -4.39
C CYS A 352 1.29 29.79 -4.41
N ARG A 353 1.49 28.78 -3.54
CA ARG A 353 2.73 27.98 -3.53
C ARG A 353 2.92 27.17 -4.82
N ALA A 354 1.85 26.58 -5.35
CA ALA A 354 1.90 25.85 -6.61
C ALA A 354 2.29 26.76 -7.78
N LEU A 355 1.74 27.98 -7.82
CA LEU A 355 2.11 28.99 -8.82
C LEU A 355 3.56 29.47 -8.64
N GLU A 356 4.05 29.62 -7.41
CA GLU A 356 5.45 29.94 -7.14
C GLU A 356 6.39 28.87 -7.71
N VAL A 357 6.16 27.58 -7.37
CA VAL A 357 6.98 26.47 -7.89
C VAL A 357 6.86 26.35 -9.41
N LEU A 358 5.68 26.54 -9.99
CA LEU A 358 5.51 26.61 -11.45
C LEU A 358 6.39 27.72 -12.06
N MET A 359 6.45 28.90 -11.45
CA MET A 359 7.31 30.00 -11.93
C MET A 359 8.81 29.69 -11.74
N GLU A 360 9.19 28.97 -10.69
CA GLU A 360 10.56 28.46 -10.51
C GLU A 360 10.95 27.51 -11.66
N VAL A 361 10.09 26.54 -12.00
CA VAL A 361 10.28 25.64 -13.14
C VAL A 361 10.46 26.43 -14.44
N LEU A 362 9.63 27.44 -14.67
CA LEU A 362 9.71 28.26 -15.89
C LEU A 362 10.96 29.15 -15.93
N SER A 363 11.33 29.76 -14.81
CA SER A 363 12.43 30.72 -14.73
C SER A 363 13.81 30.06 -14.73
N SER A 364 13.90 28.82 -14.26
CA SER A 364 15.14 28.04 -14.24
C SER A 364 15.68 27.74 -15.65
N ARG A 365 14.91 27.96 -16.73
CA ARG A 365 15.28 27.55 -18.09
C ARG A 365 15.03 28.66 -19.13
N PRO A 366 16.03 29.10 -19.92
CA PRO A 366 15.84 30.15 -20.91
C PRO A 366 14.97 29.68 -22.10
N GLY A 367 13.83 30.34 -22.35
CA GLY A 367 12.99 30.14 -23.55
C GLY A 367 11.56 29.62 -23.29
N THR A 368 11.32 29.00 -22.15
CA THR A 368 10.02 28.46 -21.68
C THR A 368 8.97 29.55 -21.47
N MET A 369 9.36 30.72 -20.94
CA MET A 369 8.43 31.86 -20.82
C MET A 369 7.84 32.29 -22.18
N LYS A 370 8.58 32.10 -23.27
CA LYS A 370 8.11 32.42 -24.63
C LYS A 370 7.09 31.39 -25.13
N ALA A 371 7.20 30.13 -24.70
CA ALA A 371 6.25 29.06 -25.03
C ALA A 371 4.89 29.25 -24.31
N LEU A 372 4.90 29.71 -23.06
CA LEU A 372 3.68 30.11 -22.36
C LEU A 372 3.10 31.42 -22.90
N SER A 373 3.93 32.42 -23.22
CA SER A 373 3.40 33.71 -23.70
C SER A 373 2.64 33.58 -25.02
N ASN A 374 3.12 32.71 -25.93
CA ASN A 374 2.50 32.51 -27.24
C ASN A 374 1.18 31.71 -27.20
N SER A 375 0.85 31.07 -26.08
CA SER A 375 -0.31 30.18 -25.94
C SER A 375 -1.35 30.67 -24.94
N VAL A 376 -0.96 31.48 -23.94
CA VAL A 376 -1.86 32.04 -22.92
C VAL A 376 -2.29 33.47 -23.27
N PHE A 377 -1.47 34.22 -24.01
CA PHE A 377 -1.72 35.63 -24.34
C PHE A 377 -1.80 35.94 -25.85
N GLY A 378 -1.65 34.92 -26.71
CA GLY A 378 -1.95 34.99 -28.14
C GLY A 378 -3.32 34.42 -28.41
#